data_AF-A0AAV1JX06-F1
#
_entry.id   AF-A0AAV1JX06-F1
#
_cell.length_a   1.000
_cell.length_b   1.000
_cell.length_c   1.000
_cell.angle_alpha   90.00
_cell.angle_beta   90.00
_cell.angle_gamma   90.00
#
_symmetry.space_group_name_H-M   'P 1'
#
loop_
_entity.id
_entity.type
_entity.pdbx_description
1 polymer ?
#
loop_
_entity_poly.entity_id
_entity_poly.type
_entity_poly.pdbx_seq_one_letter_code
_entity_poly.pdbx_strand_id
1 'polypeptide(L)'
;MRSLLLCLLSVTLHRNFAFVLDKQNSYSQFRKWNVALNGTLELEFKTDQPNGLLLYTDDGGTYDFFELKLVNGALRLRYNLGGGAQIITVGSNLNDGHWHKVQVARRDEHTSLAVDGTTQSKTSRGKEFLFGKFTTNSDVFVGGIPSS
;
A
#
# COMPACT_ATOMS: atom_id res chain seq x y z
N MET A 1 -9.23 40.66 26.21
CA MET A 1 -10.18 39.95 25.31
C MET A 1 -9.98 38.45 25.48
N ARG A 2 -10.99 37.72 25.96
CA ARG A 2 -10.96 36.25 26.07
C ARG A 2 -11.47 35.68 24.75
N SER A 3 -10.60 35.00 24.00
CA SER A 3 -10.98 34.31 22.77
C SER A 3 -11.55 32.94 23.13
N LEU A 4 -12.80 32.67 22.74
CA LEU A 4 -13.46 31.39 22.91
C LEU A 4 -13.11 30.50 21.70
N LEU A 5 -12.35 29.43 21.93
CA LEU A 5 -11.99 28.49 20.87
C LEU A 5 -13.12 27.47 20.69
N LEU A 6 -13.87 27.58 19.59
CA LEU A 6 -14.84 26.57 19.18
C LEU A 6 -14.13 25.52 18.30
N CYS A 7 -13.92 24.33 18.85
CA CYS A 7 -13.37 23.19 18.12
C CYS A 7 -14.54 22.30 17.64
N LEU A 8 -14.83 22.33 16.34
CA LEU A 8 -15.73 21.38 15.70
C LEU A 8 -14.94 20.09 15.41
N LEU A 9 -15.02 19.10 16.31
CA LEU A 9 -14.58 17.75 15.99
C LEU A 9 -15.60 17.11 15.03
N SER A 10 -15.28 17.10 13.74
CA SER A 10 -15.96 16.21 12.80
C SER A 10 -15.45 14.79 13.04
N VAL A 11 -16.23 13.99 13.76
CA VAL A 11 -15.95 12.55 13.91
C VAL A 11 -16.29 11.89 12.57
N THR A 12 -15.28 11.76 11.71
CA THR A 12 -15.40 10.96 10.49
C THR A 12 -15.38 9.49 10.89
N LEU A 13 -16.53 8.82 10.77
CA LEU A 13 -16.64 7.38 11.02
C LEU A 13 -15.88 6.64 9.90
N HIS A 14 -14.61 6.34 10.14
CA HIS A 14 -13.84 5.50 9.23
C HIS A 14 -14.40 4.07 9.35
N ARG A 15 -15.06 3.58 8.29
CA ARG A 15 -15.47 2.18 8.20
C ARG A 15 -14.21 1.33 8.05
N ASN A 16 -13.77 0.72 9.15
CA ASN A 16 -12.73 -0.29 9.11
C ASN A 16 -13.32 -1.60 8.58
N PHE A 17 -12.83 -2.06 7.44
CA PHE A 17 -13.15 -3.39 6.92
C PHE A 17 -12.07 -4.36 7.39
N ALA A 18 -12.48 -5.42 8.08
CA ALA A 18 -11.59 -6.52 8.46
C ALA A 18 -12.06 -7.79 7.75
N PHE A 19 -11.11 -8.56 7.24
CA PHE A 19 -11.36 -9.83 6.56
C PHE A 19 -10.21 -10.80 6.85
N VAL A 20 -10.51 -12.09 6.79
CA VAL A 20 -9.53 -13.17 7.00
C VAL A 20 -9.28 -13.83 5.65
N LEU A 21 -8.01 -14.02 5.31
CA LEU A 21 -7.55 -14.67 4.10
C LEU A 21 -6.82 -15.97 4.47
N ASP A 22 -7.59 -17.00 4.81
CA ASP A 22 -7.12 -18.28 5.36
C ASP A 22 -6.99 -19.40 4.31
N LYS A 23 -7.45 -19.15 3.07
CA LYS A 23 -7.37 -20.12 1.96
C LYS A 23 -6.24 -19.78 1.02
N GLN A 24 -5.68 -20.81 0.40
CA GLN A 24 -4.75 -20.65 -0.71
C GLN A 24 -5.40 -19.82 -1.82
N ASN A 25 -4.70 -18.78 -2.28
CA ASN A 25 -5.14 -17.83 -3.30
C ASN A 25 -6.39 -16.99 -2.92
N SER A 26 -6.74 -16.89 -1.63
CA SER A 26 -7.77 -15.95 -1.21
C SER A 26 -7.30 -14.50 -1.39
N TYR A 27 -8.22 -13.64 -1.84
CA TYR A 27 -7.94 -12.22 -2.04
C TYR A 27 -9.18 -11.38 -1.72
N SER A 28 -8.94 -10.11 -1.45
CA SER A 28 -9.99 -9.07 -1.43
C SER A 28 -9.68 -8.02 -2.50
N GLN A 29 -10.72 -7.61 -3.23
CA GLN A 29 -10.61 -6.63 -4.31
C GLN A 29 -11.23 -5.30 -3.87
N PHE A 30 -10.46 -4.23 -4.05
CA PHE A 30 -10.86 -2.85 -3.78
C PHE A 30 -10.71 -2.03 -5.06
N ARG A 31 -11.47 -0.94 -5.16
CA ARG A 31 -11.37 -0.06 -6.32
C ARG A 31 -9.94 0.42 -6.53
N LYS A 32 -9.55 0.56 -7.79
CA LYS A 32 -8.25 1.10 -8.21
C LYS A 32 -7.82 2.35 -7.43
N TRP A 33 -6.53 2.41 -7.14
CA TRP A 33 -5.91 3.53 -6.42
C TRP A 33 -5.49 4.64 -7.39
N ASN A 34 -6.28 5.71 -7.47
CA ASN A 34 -6.05 6.87 -8.34
C ASN A 34 -4.93 7.80 -7.80
N VAL A 35 -3.72 7.28 -7.62
CA VAL A 35 -2.62 7.99 -6.96
C VAL A 35 -2.04 9.12 -7.82
N ALA A 36 -1.96 8.95 -9.15
CA ALA A 36 -1.23 9.85 -10.04
C ALA A 36 0.13 10.26 -9.43
N LEU A 37 0.31 11.53 -9.06
CA LEU A 37 1.53 12.04 -8.41
C LEU A 37 1.46 12.06 -6.88
N ASN A 38 0.27 12.05 -6.28
CA ASN A 38 0.11 12.29 -4.86
C ASN A 38 -1.02 11.44 -4.30
N GLY A 39 -0.68 10.55 -3.39
CA GLY A 39 -1.68 9.77 -2.68
C GLY A 39 -1.06 8.76 -1.73
N THR A 40 -1.93 8.21 -0.89
CA THR A 40 -1.56 7.29 0.17
C THR A 40 -2.50 6.10 0.16
N LEU A 41 -1.95 4.94 0.47
CA LEU A 41 -2.67 3.72 0.79
C LEU A 41 -2.23 3.23 2.17
N GLU A 42 -3.21 2.98 3.04
CA GLU A 42 -2.99 2.46 4.39
C GLU A 42 -3.72 1.13 4.56
N LEU A 43 -3.06 0.19 5.26
CA LEU A 43 -3.66 -1.06 5.69
C LEU A 43 -3.01 -1.50 7.01
N GLU A 44 -3.71 -2.36 7.74
CA GLU A 44 -3.16 -3.07 8.89
C GLU A 44 -3.17 -4.57 8.59
N PHE A 45 -2.15 -5.29 9.03
CA PHE A 45 -2.08 -6.74 8.87
C PHE A 45 -1.57 -7.42 10.13
N LYS A 46 -1.91 -8.70 10.27
CA LYS A 46 -1.48 -9.59 11.35
C LYS A 46 -1.29 -10.98 10.77
N THR A 47 -0.11 -11.58 10.95
CA THR A 47 0.20 -12.90 10.42
C THR A 47 1.31 -13.57 11.22
N ASP A 48 1.39 -14.90 11.15
CA ASP A 48 2.55 -15.71 11.57
C ASP A 48 3.43 -16.12 10.38
N GLN A 49 2.97 -15.89 9.15
CA GLN A 49 3.67 -16.29 7.93
C GLN A 49 4.80 -15.29 7.60
N PRO A 50 6.06 -15.76 7.44
CA PRO A 50 7.18 -14.87 7.17
C PRO A 50 7.20 -14.34 5.73
N ASN A 51 6.42 -14.95 4.83
CA ASN A 51 6.37 -14.61 3.41
C ASN A 51 4.90 -14.59 2.95
N GLY A 52 4.52 -13.58 2.17
CA GLY A 52 3.16 -13.49 1.66
C GLY A 52 2.90 -12.17 0.95
N LEU A 53 2.11 -12.20 -0.12
CA LEU A 53 1.64 -11.00 -0.79
C LEU A 53 0.66 -10.28 0.12
N LEU A 54 0.85 -8.98 0.33
CA LEU A 54 -0.10 -8.15 1.07
C LEU A 54 -0.93 -7.32 0.12
N LEU A 55 -0.33 -6.70 -0.89
CA LEU A 55 -1.05 -5.85 -1.82
C LEU A 55 -0.44 -5.89 -3.22
N TYR A 56 -1.30 -5.87 -4.24
CA TYR A 56 -0.91 -5.72 -5.64
C TYR A 56 -1.87 -4.80 -6.41
N THR A 57 -1.32 -3.96 -7.28
CA THR A 57 -2.06 -3.19 -8.30
C THR A 57 -1.12 -2.80 -9.43
N ASP A 58 -1.62 -2.69 -10.65
CA ASP A 58 -0.84 -2.36 -11.85
C ASP A 58 -1.62 -1.51 -12.87
N ASP A 59 -0.97 -1.23 -14.00
CA ASP A 59 -1.52 -0.48 -15.13
C ASP A 59 -2.34 -1.30 -16.14
N GLY A 60 -2.77 -2.50 -15.75
CA GLY A 60 -3.46 -3.45 -16.62
C GLY A 60 -2.53 -4.44 -17.29
N GLY A 61 -1.43 -4.80 -16.61
CA GLY A 61 -0.46 -5.80 -17.07
C GLY A 61 0.58 -5.30 -18.06
N THR A 62 0.87 -4.00 -18.10
CA THR A 62 1.85 -3.42 -19.03
C THR A 62 3.23 -3.33 -18.37
N TYR A 63 3.49 -2.31 -17.55
CA TYR A 63 4.84 -2.07 -16.99
C TYR A 63 4.85 -1.53 -15.56
N ASP A 64 3.86 -0.74 -15.18
CA ASP A 64 3.84 -0.03 -13.91
C ASP A 64 2.97 -0.73 -12.88
N PHE A 65 3.48 -0.80 -11.65
CA PHE A 65 2.85 -1.57 -10.58
C PHE A 65 3.33 -1.14 -9.19
N PHE A 66 2.55 -1.54 -8.18
CA PHE A 66 2.95 -1.60 -6.79
C PHE A 66 2.71 -3.02 -6.25
N GLU A 67 3.75 -3.65 -5.73
CA GLU A 67 3.73 -4.95 -5.06
C GLU A 67 4.25 -4.78 -3.64
N LEU A 68 3.40 -4.99 -2.64
CA LEU A 68 3.76 -5.02 -1.24
C LEU A 68 3.67 -6.45 -0.72
N LYS A 69 4.74 -6.93 -0.08
CA LYS A 69 4.77 -8.28 0.49
C LYS A 69 5.68 -8.39 1.70
N LEU A 70 5.48 -9.45 2.47
CA LEU A 70 6.47 -9.90 3.44
C LEU A 70 7.52 -10.77 2.75
N VAL A 71 8.78 -10.57 3.14
CA VAL A 71 9.91 -11.41 2.78
C VAL A 71 10.73 -11.65 4.03
N ASN A 72 10.74 -12.88 4.52
CA ASN A 72 11.40 -13.29 5.76
C ASN A 72 11.07 -12.35 6.95
N GLY A 73 9.79 -12.01 7.11
CA GLY A 73 9.30 -11.15 8.21
C GLY A 73 9.60 -9.66 8.04
N ALA A 74 10.24 -9.22 6.96
CA ALA A 74 10.42 -7.81 6.63
C ALA A 74 9.42 -7.37 5.55
N LEU A 75 8.95 -6.13 5.64
CA LEU A 75 8.03 -5.57 4.66
C LEU A 75 8.81 -5.08 3.44
N ARG A 76 8.42 -5.50 2.24
CA ARG A 76 9.07 -5.14 0.99
C ARG A 76 8.07 -4.57 -0.01
N LEU A 77 8.29 -3.33 -0.40
CA LEU A 77 7.61 -2.69 -1.53
C LEU A 77 8.51 -2.78 -2.76
N ARG A 78 8.01 -3.40 -3.82
CA ARG A 78 8.57 -3.32 -5.18
C ARG A 78 7.60 -2.52 -6.03
N TYR A 79 8.09 -1.54 -6.78
CA TYR A 79 7.23 -0.70 -7.62
C TYR A 79 7.95 -0.26 -8.89
N ASN A 80 7.19 0.02 -9.95
CA ASN A 80 7.68 0.66 -11.18
C ASN A 80 6.70 1.76 -11.59
N LEU A 81 7.26 2.88 -12.03
CA LEU A 81 6.54 4.10 -12.42
C LEU A 81 7.17 4.71 -13.69
N GLY A 82 7.51 3.86 -14.66
CA GLY A 82 8.11 4.22 -15.94
C GLY A 82 9.63 4.42 -15.95
N GLY A 83 10.29 4.24 -14.80
CA GLY A 83 11.75 4.45 -14.63
C GLY A 83 12.56 3.18 -14.36
N GLY A 84 11.89 2.02 -14.35
CA GLY A 84 12.46 0.75 -13.93
C GLY A 84 12.15 0.44 -12.46
N ALA A 85 12.10 -0.85 -12.14
CA ALA A 85 11.66 -1.33 -10.84
C ALA A 85 12.57 -0.87 -9.70
N GLN A 86 11.94 -0.34 -8.64
CA GLN A 86 12.56 0.06 -7.38
C GLN A 86 12.13 -0.88 -6.26
N ILE A 87 12.94 -0.96 -5.21
CA ILE A 87 12.65 -1.76 -4.00
C ILE A 87 12.93 -0.92 -2.75
N ILE A 88 11.99 -0.93 -1.81
CA ILE A 88 12.11 -0.39 -0.45
C ILE A 88 11.79 -1.53 0.53
N THR A 89 12.62 -1.70 1.57
CA THR A 89 12.41 -2.68 2.64
C THR A 89 12.44 -1.99 3.98
N VAL A 90 11.49 -2.31 4.86
CA VAL A 90 11.36 -1.74 6.21
C VAL A 90 10.96 -2.81 7.21
N GLY A 91 11.48 -2.69 8.43
CA GLY A 91 11.11 -3.55 9.55
C GLY A 91 11.66 -4.97 9.45
N SER A 92 11.35 -5.77 10.45
CA SER A 92 11.76 -7.16 10.61
C SER A 92 10.84 -7.83 11.64
N ASN A 93 10.70 -9.16 11.58
CA ASN A 93 9.85 -9.93 12.49
C ASN A 93 8.39 -9.43 12.54
N LEU A 94 7.87 -8.91 11.43
CA LEU A 94 6.49 -8.41 11.32
C LEU A 94 5.45 -9.54 11.18
N ASN A 95 5.90 -10.79 11.31
CA ASN A 95 5.07 -11.99 11.34
C ASN A 95 4.98 -12.55 12.76
N ASP A 96 4.96 -11.67 13.77
CA ASP A 96 4.96 -12.01 15.19
C ASP A 96 3.56 -12.27 15.75
N GLY A 97 2.53 -12.24 14.91
CA GLY A 97 1.13 -12.41 15.32
C GLY A 97 0.48 -11.16 15.91
N HIS A 98 1.11 -9.99 15.87
CA HIS A 98 0.52 -8.70 16.25
C HIS A 98 0.07 -7.87 15.04
N TRP A 99 -0.75 -6.85 15.30
CA TRP A 99 -1.19 -5.92 14.29
C TRP A 99 -0.08 -4.91 13.98
N HIS A 100 0.23 -4.76 12.70
CA HIS A 100 1.17 -3.78 12.19
C HIS A 100 0.46 -2.80 11.24
N LYS A 101 0.70 -1.51 11.42
CA LYS A 101 0.14 -0.47 10.55
C LYS A 101 1.12 -0.14 9.44
N VAL A 102 0.67 -0.28 8.18
CA VAL A 102 1.45 -0.03 6.98
C VAL A 102 0.91 1.16 6.20
N GLN A 103 1.83 1.96 5.67
CA GLN A 103 1.51 3.03 4.73
C GLN A 103 2.43 2.96 3.51
N VAL A 104 1.84 2.96 2.32
CA VAL A 104 2.52 3.26 1.06
C VAL A 104 2.08 4.64 0.62
N ALA A 105 3.02 5.55 0.41
CA ALA A 105 2.69 6.90 -0.04
C ALA A 105 3.56 7.30 -1.23
N ARG A 106 2.94 8.02 -2.17
CA ARG A 106 3.61 8.69 -3.27
C ARG A 106 3.44 10.20 -3.09
N ARG A 107 4.54 10.92 -3.22
CA ARG A 107 4.60 12.39 -3.22
C ARG A 107 5.53 12.82 -4.35
N ASP A 108 4.92 13.17 -5.46
CA ASP A 108 5.57 13.45 -6.74
C ASP A 108 6.49 12.28 -7.19
N GLU A 109 7.80 12.49 -7.17
CA GLU A 109 8.82 11.50 -7.50
C GLU A 109 9.25 10.65 -6.29
N HIS A 110 8.84 10.99 -5.08
CA HIS A 110 9.16 10.25 -3.88
C HIS A 110 8.11 9.19 -3.58
N THR A 111 8.55 7.96 -3.37
CA THR A 111 7.71 6.87 -2.85
C THR A 111 8.25 6.45 -1.50
N SER A 112 7.38 6.30 -0.51
CA SER A 112 7.73 5.88 0.84
C SER A 112 6.93 4.65 1.27
N LEU A 113 7.60 3.81 2.04
CA LEU A 113 7.01 2.69 2.78
C LEU A 113 7.21 2.96 4.27
N ALA A 114 6.14 2.88 5.05
CA ALA A 114 6.19 2.96 6.49
C ALA A 114 5.52 1.75 7.14
N VAL A 115 6.08 1.30 8.26
CA VAL A 115 5.47 0.32 9.16
C VAL A 115 5.72 0.75 10.61
N ASP A 116 4.65 0.81 11.41
CA ASP A 116 4.67 1.20 12.83
C ASP A 116 5.48 2.47 13.13
N GLY A 117 5.35 3.47 12.25
CA GLY A 117 6.04 4.75 12.35
C GLY A 117 7.47 4.77 11.79
N THR A 118 8.07 3.62 11.50
CA THR A 118 9.38 3.54 10.82
C THR A 118 9.18 3.71 9.32
N THR A 119 9.85 4.68 8.71
CA THR A 119 9.67 5.03 7.28
C THR A 119 10.98 4.90 6.51
N GLN A 120 10.90 4.42 5.28
CA GLN A 120 11.97 4.53 4.27
C GLN A 120 11.37 5.05 2.96
N SER A 121 12.18 5.74 2.15
CA SER A 121 11.73 6.32 0.88
C SER A 121 12.78 6.21 -0.21
N LYS A 122 12.32 6.28 -1.46
CA LYS A 122 13.16 6.39 -2.66
C LYS A 122 12.57 7.36 -3.65
N THR A 123 13.44 8.01 -4.41
CA THR A 123 13.06 8.82 -5.57
C THR A 123 13.04 7.96 -6.82
N SER A 124 11.91 7.92 -7.51
CA SER A 124 11.76 7.30 -8.83
C SER A 124 11.82 8.37 -9.92
N ARG A 125 12.77 8.24 -10.85
CA ARG A 125 12.94 9.16 -12.00
C ARG A 125 12.06 8.80 -13.21
N GLY A 126 11.01 8.02 -13.00
CA GLY A 126 10.14 7.56 -14.06
C GLY A 126 9.19 8.65 -14.55
N LYS A 127 8.57 8.44 -15.72
CA LYS A 127 7.69 9.40 -16.38
C LYS A 127 6.20 9.09 -16.20
N GLU A 128 5.86 8.17 -15.28
CA GLU A 128 4.47 7.82 -15.04
C GLU A 128 3.80 8.81 -14.07
N PHE A 129 2.97 9.71 -14.62
CA PHE A 129 2.32 10.78 -13.87
C PHE A 129 0.84 10.52 -13.55
N LEU A 130 0.27 9.44 -14.08
CA LEU A 130 -1.18 9.18 -14.14
C LEU A 130 -1.57 7.80 -13.61
N PHE A 131 -0.67 7.06 -12.95
CA PHE A 131 -0.97 5.75 -12.36
C PHE A 131 -2.31 5.74 -11.61
N GLY A 132 -3.17 4.78 -11.95
CA GLY A 132 -4.53 4.64 -11.43
C GLY A 132 -5.61 5.39 -12.23
N LYS A 133 -5.27 6.45 -12.97
CA LYS A 133 -6.27 7.28 -13.68
C LYS A 133 -6.83 6.60 -14.93
N PHE A 134 -6.08 5.73 -15.59
CA PHE A 134 -6.53 5.08 -16.81
C PHE A 134 -7.61 4.03 -16.52
N THR A 135 -8.46 3.76 -17.50
CA THR A 135 -9.48 2.70 -17.41
C THR A 135 -8.85 1.31 -17.40
N THR A 136 -7.63 1.16 -17.94
CA THR A 136 -6.87 -0.09 -17.97
C THR A 136 -6.24 -0.43 -16.62
N ASN A 137 -6.08 0.55 -15.71
CA ASN A 137 -5.51 0.28 -14.40
C ASN A 137 -6.34 -0.77 -13.65
N SER A 138 -5.64 -1.77 -13.14
CA SER A 138 -6.23 -2.81 -12.32
C SER A 138 -6.74 -2.25 -10.99
N ASP A 139 -7.71 -2.94 -10.43
CA ASP A 139 -8.11 -2.74 -9.04
C ASP A 139 -6.97 -3.06 -8.07
N VAL A 140 -7.18 -2.73 -6.79
CA VAL A 140 -6.24 -3.07 -5.71
C VAL A 140 -6.64 -4.42 -5.15
N PHE A 141 -5.70 -5.37 -5.18
CA PHE A 141 -5.89 -6.70 -4.61
C PHE A 141 -5.10 -6.84 -3.31
N VAL A 142 -5.72 -7.42 -2.28
CA VAL A 142 -5.11 -7.63 -0.96
C VAL A 142 -5.04 -9.13 -0.65
N GLY A 143 -3.86 -9.58 -0.20
CA GLY A 143 -3.51 -10.94 0.22
C GLY A 143 -3.29 -11.98 -0.88
N GLY A 144 -3.84 -11.75 -2.07
CA GLY A 144 -3.68 -12.61 -3.24
C GLY A 144 -4.05 -11.85 -4.52
N ILE A 145 -3.96 -12.53 -5.66
CA ILE A 145 -4.45 -12.05 -6.95
C ILE A 145 -5.36 -13.10 -7.57
N PRO A 146 -6.39 -12.71 -8.35
CA PRO A 146 -7.24 -13.66 -9.06
C PRO A 146 -6.41 -14.53 -10.01
N SER A 147 -6.71 -15.83 -10.09
CA SER A 147 -6.20 -16.68 -11.16
C SER A 147 -6.82 -16.24 -12.49
N SER A 148 -5.99 -16.15 -13.53
CA SER A 148 -6.40 -15.85 -14.91
C SER A 148 -7.30 -16.93 -15.51
#